data_AF-A0A2N5MGG6-F1
#
_entry.id   AF-A0A2N5MGG6-F1
#
_cell.length_a   1.000
_cell.length_b   1.000
_cell.length_c   1.000
_cell.angle_alpha   90.00
_cell.angle_beta   90.00
_cell.angle_gamma   90.00
#
_symmetry.space_group_name_H-M   'P 1'
#
loop_
_entity.id
_entity.type
_entity.pdbx_description
1 polymer ?
#
loop_
_entity_poly.entity_id
_entity_poly.type
_entity_poly.pdbx_seq_one_letter_code
_entity_poly.pdbx_strand_id
1 'polypeptide(L)'
;MNPEYKSRKFLKDQYIKSTSELKDTEDLKTKKILANEHTEYTAGANRIIQKVQQQYLQNKRYMEIDKALDERDKERFIALTSKGWERVL
;
A
#
# COMPACT_ATOMS: atom_id res chain seq x y z
N MET A 1 31.01 56.19 0.75
CA MET A 1 30.77 54.75 0.92
C MET A 1 29.26 54.54 0.99
N ASN A 2 28.66 53.93 -0.04
CA ASN A 2 27.21 53.67 -0.08
C ASN A 2 27.06 52.15 -0.30
N PRO A 3 26.43 51.39 0.61
CA PRO A 3 26.26 49.96 0.41
C PRO A 3 25.16 49.74 -0.63
N GLU A 4 25.56 49.08 -1.71
CA GLU A 4 24.71 48.69 -2.83
C GLU A 4 23.46 47.97 -2.35
N TYR A 5 22.30 48.55 -2.70
CA TYR A 5 20.98 48.00 -2.47
C TYR A 5 20.80 46.78 -3.39
N LYS A 6 21.34 45.62 -3.01
CA LYS A 6 21.10 44.36 -3.74
C LYS A 6 19.62 43.99 -3.63
N SER A 7 18.93 44.29 -4.72
CA SER A 7 17.52 44.10 -5.00
C SER A 7 16.99 42.75 -4.51
N ARG A 8 15.99 42.79 -3.62
CA ARG A 8 15.22 41.63 -3.13
C ARG A 8 14.49 40.85 -4.25
N LYS A 9 14.49 41.33 -5.50
CA LYS A 9 13.93 40.61 -6.64
C LYS A 9 14.68 39.30 -6.93
N PHE A 10 16.02 39.31 -6.83
CA PHE A 10 16.83 38.12 -7.17
C PHE A 10 16.54 36.91 -6.26
N LEU A 11 16.33 37.15 -4.95
CA LEU A 11 15.98 36.09 -4.00
C LEU A 11 14.57 35.53 -4.24
N LYS A 12 13.63 36.39 -4.67
CA LYS A 12 12.26 35.99 -4.96
C LYS A 12 12.18 35.11 -6.21
N ASP A 13 12.94 35.45 -7.26
CA ASP A 13 12.96 34.66 -8.50
C ASP A 13 13.61 33.28 -8.28
N GLN A 14 14.65 33.19 -7.43
CA GLN A 14 15.28 31.92 -7.09
C GLN A 14 14.38 31.01 -6.25
N TYR A 15 13.57 31.58 -5.35
CA TYR A 15 12.58 30.85 -4.55
C TYR A 15 11.36 30.40 -5.38
N ILE A 16 10.94 31.20 -6.36
CA ILE A 16 9.88 30.81 -7.30
C ILE A 16 10.36 29.69 -8.22
N LYS A 17 11.61 29.74 -8.68
CA LYS A 17 12.20 28.73 -9.57
C LYS A 17 12.36 27.36 -8.87
N SER A 18 12.79 27.35 -7.61
CA SER A 18 12.90 26.10 -6.84
C SER A 18 11.54 25.49 -6.50
N THR A 19 10.52 26.31 -6.26
CA THR A 19 9.15 25.82 -6.01
C THR A 19 8.43 25.36 -7.27
N SER A 20 8.72 25.95 -8.44
CA SER A 20 8.21 25.44 -9.73
C SER A 20 8.84 24.10 -10.10
N GLU A 21 10.15 23.93 -9.90
CA GLU A 21 10.85 22.67 -10.19
C GLU A 21 10.37 21.52 -9.27
N LEU A 22 10.08 21.81 -7.99
CA LEU A 22 9.48 20.84 -7.06
C LEU A 22 8.06 20.44 -7.47
N LYS A 23 7.23 21.40 -7.88
CA LYS A 23 5.88 21.13 -8.40
C LYS A 23 5.92 20.26 -9.65
N ASP A 24 6.85 20.52 -10.57
CA ASP A 24 7.00 19.72 -11.79
C ASP A 24 7.35 18.26 -11.47
N THR A 25 8.13 17.98 -10.41
CA THR A 25 8.45 16.59 -10.04
C THR A 25 7.28 15.82 -9.42
N GLU A 26 6.45 16.48 -8.61
CA GLU A 26 5.23 15.86 -8.06
C GLU A 26 4.17 15.68 -9.14
N ASP A 27 4.00 16.66 -10.03
CA ASP A 27 3.10 16.57 -11.17
C ASP A 27 3.54 15.48 -12.15
N LEU A 28 4.85 15.33 -12.41
CA LEU A 28 5.39 14.25 -13.24
C LEU A 28 5.18 12.88 -12.61
N LYS A 29 5.40 12.74 -11.29
CA LYS A 29 5.12 11.48 -10.57
C LYS A 29 3.64 11.14 -10.60
N THR A 30 2.78 12.13 -10.36
CA THR A 30 1.33 11.96 -10.36
C THR A 30 0.82 11.59 -11.75
N LYS A 31 1.28 12.28 -12.79
CA LYS A 31 0.97 11.94 -14.20
C LYS A 31 1.47 10.54 -14.56
N LYS A 32 2.65 10.13 -14.07
CA LYS A 32 3.20 8.78 -14.30
C LYS A 32 2.38 7.69 -13.59
N ILE A 33 1.91 7.95 -12.37
CA ILE A 33 1.02 7.04 -11.65
C ILE A 33 -0.35 6.94 -12.34
N LEU A 34 -0.90 8.07 -12.81
CA LEU A 34 -2.20 8.12 -13.50
C LEU A 34 -2.16 7.56 -14.93
N ALA A 35 -1.01 7.57 -15.59
CA ALA A 35 -0.83 7.04 -16.94
C ALA A 35 -0.51 5.53 -16.97
N ASN A 36 -0.17 4.93 -15.83
CA ASN A 36 0.03 3.50 -15.73
C ASN A 36 -1.32 2.79 -15.61
N GLU A 37 -1.61 1.85 -16.52
CA GLU A 37 -2.80 1.01 -16.47
C GLU A 37 -2.92 0.21 -15.16
N HIS A 38 -1.79 -0.09 -14.51
CA HIS A 38 -1.73 -0.79 -13.24
C HIS A 38 -0.87 0.01 -12.26
N THR A 39 -1.40 0.33 -11.10
CA THR A 39 -0.60 0.84 -9.99
C THR A 39 0.40 -0.24 -9.62
N GLU A 40 1.70 0.02 -9.78
CA GLU A 40 2.72 -0.83 -9.20
C GLU A 40 2.52 -0.77 -7.68
N TYR A 41 1.79 -1.74 -7.13
CA TYR A 41 1.86 -2.02 -5.71
C TYR A 41 3.34 -2.23 -5.42
N THR A 42 3.94 -1.24 -4.76
CA THR A 42 5.35 -1.32 -4.39
C THR A 42 5.58 -2.61 -3.63
N ALA A 43 6.80 -3.14 -3.65
CA ALA A 43 7.12 -4.37 -2.90
C ALA A 43 6.65 -4.30 -1.43
N GLY A 44 6.57 -3.09 -0.84
CA GLY A 44 5.96 -2.84 0.47
C GLY A 44 4.45 -3.07 0.51
N ALA A 45 3.69 -2.53 -0.45
CA ALA A 45 2.25 -2.74 -0.53
C ALA A 45 1.88 -4.21 -0.78
N ASN A 46 2.62 -4.91 -1.65
CA ASN A 46 2.43 -6.35 -1.88
C ASN A 46 2.63 -7.18 -0.61
N ARG A 47 3.64 -6.84 0.21
CA ARG A 47 3.86 -7.52 1.51
C ARG A 47 2.70 -7.30 2.47
N ILE A 48 2.15 -6.08 2.53
CA ILE A 48 0.99 -5.76 3.37
C ILE A 48 -0.23 -6.54 2.91
N ILE A 49 -0.51 -6.55 1.60
CA ILE A 49 -1.63 -7.31 1.01
C ILE A 49 -1.51 -8.79 1.36
N GLN A 50 -0.34 -9.40 1.16
CA GLN A 50 -0.11 -10.80 1.50
C GLN A 50 -0.34 -11.08 2.99
N LYS A 51 0.14 -10.20 3.88
CA LYS A 51 -0.08 -10.34 5.32
C LYS A 51 -1.56 -10.30 5.67
N VAL A 52 -2.30 -9.34 5.12
CA VAL A 52 -3.74 -9.19 5.40
C VAL A 52 -4.53 -10.38 4.86
N GLN A 53 -4.19 -10.86 3.65
CA GLN A 53 -4.81 -12.06 3.07
C GLN A 53 -4.58 -13.31 3.94
N GLN A 54 -3.34 -13.50 4.42
CA GLN A 54 -3.03 -14.61 5.34
C GLN A 54 -3.80 -14.52 6.65
N GLN A 55 -3.86 -13.33 7.26
CA GLN A 55 -4.62 -13.12 8.50
C GLN A 55 -6.11 -13.40 8.29
N TYR A 56 -6.69 -12.92 7.18
CA TYR A 56 -8.08 -13.18 6.85
C TYR A 56 -8.36 -14.69 6.73
N LEU A 57 -7.53 -15.42 5.98
CA LEU A 57 -7.71 -16.87 5.80
C LEU A 57 -7.59 -17.62 7.13
N GLN A 58 -6.64 -17.23 8.00
CA GLN A 58 -6.50 -17.83 9.32
C GLN A 58 -7.71 -17.57 10.21
N ASN A 59 -8.22 -16.33 10.23
CA ASN A 59 -9.41 -16.00 11.02
C ASN A 59 -10.63 -16.79 10.52
N LYS A 60 -10.83 -16.86 9.21
CA LYS A 60 -11.92 -17.64 8.60
C LYS A 60 -11.77 -19.14 8.91
N ARG A 61 -10.56 -19.68 8.92
CA ARG A 61 -10.28 -21.06 9.33
C ARG A 61 -10.79 -21.35 10.74
N TYR A 62 -10.48 -20.49 11.71
CA TYR A 62 -10.91 -20.70 13.09
C TYR A 62 -12.44 -20.66 13.21
N MET A 63 -13.09 -19.69 12.55
CA MET A 63 -14.55 -19.61 12.52
C MET A 63 -15.21 -20.86 11.92
N GLU A 64 -14.65 -21.39 10.83
CA GLU A 64 -15.17 -22.60 10.18
C GLU A 64 -14.89 -23.87 11.00
N ILE A 65 -13.80 -23.91 11.77
CA ILE A 65 -13.52 -24.98 12.72
C ILE A 65 -14.56 -24.97 13.85
N ASP A 66 -14.84 -23.80 14.43
CA ASP A 66 -15.83 -23.66 15.49
C ASP A 66 -17.22 -24.08 14.98
N LYS A 67 -17.58 -23.65 13.77
CA LYS A 67 -18.82 -24.08 13.11
C LYS A 67 -18.88 -25.58 12.89
N ALA A 68 -17.79 -26.20 12.43
CA ALA A 68 -17.73 -27.64 12.22
C ALA A 68 -17.87 -28.41 13.56
N LEU A 69 -17.37 -27.86 14.66
CA LEU A 69 -17.58 -28.42 16.00
C LEU A 69 -19.05 -28.32 16.44
N ASP A 70 -19.69 -27.16 16.24
CA ASP A 70 -21.10 -26.95 16.55
C ASP A 70 -22.02 -27.89 15.76
N GLU A 71 -21.71 -28.09 14.47
CA GLU A 71 -22.46 -28.96 13.55
C GLU A 71 -22.08 -30.45 13.68
N ARG A 72 -21.06 -30.78 14.48
CA ARG A 72 -20.46 -32.13 14.59
C ARG A 72 -19.98 -32.70 13.26
N ASP A 73 -19.56 -31.83 12.33
CA ASP A 73 -18.99 -32.20 11.04
C ASP A 73 -17.50 -32.59 11.19
N LYS A 74 -17.28 -33.89 11.40
CA LYS A 74 -15.94 -34.46 11.58
C LYS A 74 -15.07 -34.33 10.33
N GLU A 75 -15.63 -34.46 9.14
CA GLU A 75 -14.85 -34.42 7.90
C GLU A 75 -14.31 -33.01 7.67
N ARG A 76 -15.18 -32.01 7.84
CA ARG A 76 -14.80 -30.60 7.70
C ARG A 76 -13.82 -30.16 8.79
N PHE A 77 -14.02 -30.60 10.03
CA PHE A 77 -13.06 -30.35 11.11
C PHE A 77 -11.66 -30.92 10.80
N ILE A 78 -11.57 -32.17 10.32
CA ILE A 78 -10.29 -32.80 9.96
C ILE A 78 -9.65 -32.07 8.76
N ALA A 79 -10.44 -31.75 7.73
CA ALA A 79 -9.94 -31.03 6.56
C ALA A 79 -9.38 -29.66 6.93
N LEU A 80 -10.04 -28.93 7.84
CA LEU A 80 -9.60 -27.62 8.30
C LEU A 80 -8.42 -27.67 9.28
N THR A 81 -8.23 -28.75 10.03
CA THR A 81 -7.09 -28.90 10.97
C THR A 81 -5.84 -29.50 10.32
N SER A 82 -5.98 -30.14 9.16
CA SER A 82 -4.90 -30.79 8.41
C SER A 82 -4.00 -29.81 7.64
N LYS A 83 -2.85 -30.31 7.17
CA LYS A 83 -1.96 -29.56 6.27
C LYS A 83 -2.65 -29.33 4.93
N GLY A 84 -2.57 -28.12 4.39
CA GLY A 84 -3.21 -27.78 3.11
C GLY A 84 -4.70 -27.40 3.22
N TRP A 85 -5.17 -27.09 4.43
CA TRP A 85 -6.52 -26.59 4.71
C TRP A 85 -6.90 -25.37 3.85
N GLU A 86 -5.92 -24.62 3.35
CA GLU A 86 -6.14 -23.46 2.49
C GLU A 86 -6.87 -23.82 1.19
N ARG A 87 -6.86 -25.09 0.77
CA ARG A 87 -7.51 -25.57 -0.47
C ARG A 87 -9.00 -25.87 -0.32
N VAL A 88 -9.48 -26.00 0.92
CA VAL A 88 -10.86 -26.39 1.23
C VAL A 88 -11.69 -25.22 1.79
N LEU A 89 -11.11 -24.02 1.83
CA LEU A 89 -11.65 -22.82 2.46
C LEU A 89 -12.06 -21.74 1.44
#